data_AF-A0A1Y1JYB0-F1
#
_entry.id   AF-A0A1Y1JYB0-F1
#
_cell.length_a   1.000
_cell.length_b   1.000
_cell.length_c   1.000
_cell.angle_alpha   90.00
_cell.angle_beta   90.00
_cell.angle_gamma   90.00
#
_symmetry.space_group_name_H-M   'P 1'
#
loop_
_entity.id
_entity.type
_entity.pdbx_description
1 polymer ?
#
loop_
_entity_poly.entity_id
_entity_poly.type
_entity_poly.pdbx_seq_one_letter_code
_entity_poly.pdbx_strand_id
1 'polypeptide(L)'
;MKDPRPPAYSMAARLPGMKKFNTPGPNQYVVPSSLGPKVPNKPAAAAYTMAKKLDTKGQARSPGPAQYGGTNAEIYKTRAPLYTMSGRHEGSRKPGSPGPAAYLPKIGGHVPGGISFGRRCDRQPYVTADDQLPCID
;
A
#
# COMPACT_ATOMS: atom_id res chain seq x y z
N MET A 1 46.96 -43.99 56.74
CA MET A 1 46.22 -44.77 57.76
C MET A 1 46.38 -44.04 59.08
N LYS A 2 45.28 -43.74 59.78
CA LYS A 2 45.29 -42.97 61.02
C LYS A 2 45.14 -43.97 62.16
N ASP A 3 46.19 -44.18 62.93
CA ASP A 3 46.17 -45.21 63.97
C ASP A 3 45.07 -44.90 65.00
N PRO A 4 44.32 -45.92 65.45
CA PRO A 4 43.30 -45.75 66.48
C PRO A 4 43.97 -45.32 67.78
N ARG A 5 43.57 -44.17 68.32
CA ARG A 5 44.07 -43.73 69.63
C ARG A 5 43.50 -44.65 70.71
N PRO A 6 44.31 -45.03 71.72
CA PRO A 6 43.82 -45.81 72.85
C PRO A 6 42.73 -45.05 73.61
N PRO A 7 41.74 -45.76 74.19
CA PRO A 7 40.66 -45.13 74.93
C PRO A 7 41.21 -44.42 76.18
N ALA A 8 40.87 -43.14 76.33
CA ALA A 8 41.21 -42.34 77.52
C ALA A 8 40.00 -42.27 78.44
N TYR A 9 40.04 -42.99 79.56
CA TYR A 9 38.98 -42.99 80.57
C TYR A 9 39.19 -41.82 81.54
N SER A 10 38.18 -40.96 81.74
CA SER A 10 38.19 -39.91 82.75
C SER A 10 37.14 -40.22 83.84
N MET A 11 37.50 -40.05 85.12
CA MET A 11 36.58 -40.31 86.25
C MET A 11 35.43 -39.28 86.36
N ALA A 12 35.43 -38.22 85.55
CA ALA A 12 34.38 -37.22 85.50
C ALA A 12 33.94 -36.96 84.05
N ALA A 13 32.65 -36.69 83.86
CA ALA A 13 32.09 -36.32 82.56
C ALA A 13 32.67 -34.98 82.08
N ARG A 14 33.00 -34.90 80.78
CA ARG A 14 33.42 -33.64 80.17
C ARG A 14 32.22 -32.70 80.08
N LEU A 15 32.27 -31.60 80.83
CA LEU A 15 31.25 -30.55 80.70
C LEU A 15 31.32 -29.95 79.29
N PRO A 16 30.18 -29.70 78.64
CA PRO A 16 30.17 -28.99 77.37
C PRO A 16 30.87 -27.65 77.55
N GLY A 17 31.83 -27.35 76.65
CA GLY A 17 32.55 -26.09 76.68
C GLY A 17 31.59 -24.90 76.65
N MET A 18 31.91 -23.85 77.39
CA MET A 18 31.11 -22.63 77.45
C MET A 18 30.84 -22.12 76.03
N LYS A 19 29.56 -21.90 75.68
CA LYS A 19 29.19 -21.36 74.37
C LYS A 19 29.87 -20.01 74.21
N LYS A 20 30.65 -19.84 73.14
CA LYS A 20 31.23 -18.55 72.79
C LYS A 20 30.09 -17.57 72.56
N PHE A 21 30.17 -16.38 73.14
CA PHE A 21 29.21 -15.31 72.87
C PHE A 21 29.25 -15.03 71.37
N ASN A 22 28.08 -15.07 70.72
CA ASN A 22 27.96 -14.73 69.30
C ASN A 22 27.89 -13.20 69.17
N THR A 23 28.98 -12.54 69.51
CA THR A 23 29.11 -11.09 69.34
C THR A 23 29.69 -10.79 67.97
N PRO A 24 29.11 -9.84 67.23
CA PRO A 24 29.68 -9.42 65.97
C PRO A 24 31.12 -8.95 66.17
N GLY A 25 31.97 -9.22 65.17
CA GLY A 25 33.34 -8.70 65.17
C GLY A 25 33.34 -7.16 65.13
N PRO A 26 34.45 -6.49 65.50
CA PRO A 26 34.50 -5.03 65.56
C PRO A 26 34.11 -4.35 64.23
N ASN A 27 34.36 -4.99 63.08
CA ASN A 27 33.98 -4.49 61.75
C ASN A 27 32.53 -4.80 61.32
N GLN A 28 31.75 -5.50 62.15
CA GLN A 28 30.37 -5.88 61.84
C GLN A 28 29.32 -4.94 62.44
N TYR A 29 29.74 -3.98 63.28
CA TYR A 29 28.83 -2.96 63.79
C TYR A 29 28.50 -1.95 62.69
N VAL A 30 27.25 -1.93 62.24
CA VAL A 30 26.76 -0.90 61.32
C VAL A 30 26.44 0.35 62.11
N VAL A 31 27.19 1.43 61.87
CA VAL A 31 26.86 2.75 62.41
C VAL A 31 25.70 3.38 61.62
N PRO A 32 24.77 4.07 62.29
CA PRO A 32 23.70 4.79 61.60
C PRO A 32 24.29 5.92 60.74
N SER A 33 23.71 6.13 59.55
CA SER A 33 24.08 7.23 58.65
C SER A 33 23.92 8.58 59.35
N SER A 34 24.89 9.47 59.17
CA SER A 34 24.83 10.87 59.65
C SER A 34 24.06 11.82 58.72
N LEU A 35 23.41 11.27 57.70
CA LEU A 35 22.56 12.00 56.76
C LEU A 35 21.09 11.82 57.15
N GLY A 36 20.38 12.93 57.32
CA GLY A 36 18.94 12.95 57.60
C GLY A 36 18.58 12.90 59.10
N PRO A 37 17.27 12.97 59.42
CA PRO A 37 16.76 13.36 60.74
C PRO A 37 16.82 12.27 61.84
N LYS A 38 17.80 11.36 61.81
CA LYS A 38 17.74 10.14 62.65
C LYS A 38 19.06 9.73 63.31
N VAL A 39 19.80 10.69 63.84
CA VAL A 39 20.94 10.41 64.72
C VAL A 39 20.69 10.93 66.13
N PRO A 40 20.53 10.04 67.13
CA PRO A 40 20.15 10.46 68.48
C PRO A 40 21.27 11.18 69.25
N ASN A 41 22.53 10.91 68.91
CA ASN A 41 23.69 11.31 69.74
C ASN A 41 24.58 12.39 69.10
N LYS A 42 24.28 12.87 67.89
CA LYS A 42 25.12 13.82 67.16
C LYS A 42 24.32 14.56 66.07
N PRO A 43 24.69 15.81 65.74
CA PRO A 43 24.02 16.57 64.69
C PRO A 43 24.17 15.86 63.33
N ALA A 44 23.06 15.82 62.57
CA ALA A 44 23.01 15.18 61.26
C ALA A 44 22.91 16.23 60.14
N ALA A 45 23.54 15.96 59.00
CA ALA A 45 23.45 16.83 57.83
C ALA A 45 22.07 16.66 57.15
N ALA A 46 21.59 17.71 56.48
CA ALA A 46 20.34 17.66 55.74
C ALA A 46 20.43 16.66 54.56
N ALA A 47 19.36 15.88 54.36
CA ALA A 47 19.25 14.92 53.27
C ALA A 47 18.25 15.44 52.22
N TYR A 48 18.73 16.31 51.32
CA TYR A 48 17.91 16.84 50.23
C TYR A 48 17.78 15.81 49.10
N THR A 49 16.56 15.64 48.59
CA THR A 49 16.30 14.85 47.37
C THR A 49 15.75 15.78 46.29
N MET A 50 16.12 15.51 45.03
CA MET A 50 15.54 16.24 43.90
C MET A 50 14.12 15.71 43.65
N ALA A 51 13.16 16.63 43.45
CA ALA A 51 11.79 16.25 43.11
C ALA A 51 11.74 15.49 41.77
N LYS A 52 10.71 14.62 41.61
CA LYS A 52 10.50 13.86 40.37
C LYS A 52 10.30 14.81 39.18
N LYS A 53 10.87 14.45 38.03
CA LYS A 53 10.63 15.14 36.76
C LYS A 53 9.13 15.06 36.41
N LEU A 54 8.48 16.22 36.29
CA LEU A 54 7.09 16.30 35.85
C LEU A 54 7.00 16.06 34.33
N ASP A 55 5.97 15.35 33.90
CA ASP A 55 5.71 15.16 32.48
C ASP A 55 5.38 16.51 31.83
N THR A 56 6.12 16.87 30.79
CA THR A 56 5.88 18.07 29.99
C THR A 56 4.59 17.90 29.20
N LYS A 57 3.45 18.25 29.81
CA LYS A 57 2.15 18.32 29.11
C LYS A 57 2.16 19.48 28.13
N GLY A 58 2.61 19.22 26.91
CA GLY A 58 2.60 20.23 25.86
C GLY A 58 3.50 19.88 24.69
N GLN A 59 3.28 18.72 24.06
CA GLN A 59 3.68 18.63 22.65
C GLN A 59 2.91 19.72 21.90
N ALA A 60 3.65 20.53 21.14
CA ALA A 60 3.16 21.73 20.48
C ALA A 60 1.83 21.47 19.76
N ARG A 61 0.80 22.25 20.10
CA ARG A 61 -0.52 22.20 19.43
C ARG A 61 -0.46 22.73 17.99
N SER A 62 0.68 23.27 17.58
CA SER A 62 0.92 23.77 16.24
C SER A 62 1.68 22.72 15.43
N PRO A 63 1.29 22.47 14.16
CA PRO A 63 2.09 21.66 13.25
C PRO A 63 3.50 22.24 13.16
N GLY A 64 4.52 21.37 13.12
CA GLY A 64 5.89 21.80 12.91
C GLY A 64 6.08 22.42 11.52
N PRO A 65 7.19 23.15 11.28
CA PRO A 65 7.45 23.79 9.99
C PRO A 65 7.45 22.82 8.79
N ALA A 66 7.80 21.54 9.01
CA ALA A 66 7.78 20.50 7.99
C ALA A 66 6.39 19.84 7.77
N GLN A 67 5.37 20.21 8.54
CA GLN A 67 4.05 19.58 8.50
C GLN A 67 3.04 20.36 7.64
N TYR A 68 3.39 21.57 7.20
CA TYR A 68 2.66 22.24 6.12
C TYR A 68 2.94 21.49 4.82
N GLY A 69 1.96 20.71 4.34
CA GLY A 69 2.04 20.07 3.02
C GLY A 69 2.14 21.12 1.90
N GLY A 70 2.85 20.78 0.82
CA GLY A 70 2.94 21.65 -0.35
C GLY A 70 1.56 21.89 -0.98
N THR A 71 1.25 23.14 -1.33
CA THR A 71 0.02 23.47 -2.05
C THR A 71 0.11 23.03 -3.51
N ASN A 72 -1.02 22.64 -4.11
CA ASN A 72 -1.04 22.28 -5.53
C ASN A 72 -0.64 23.51 -6.37
N ALA A 73 0.43 23.38 -7.16
CA ALA A 73 0.98 24.43 -8.00
C ALA A 73 -0.02 24.92 -9.06
N GLU A 74 -0.97 24.08 -9.47
CA GLU A 74 -2.01 24.43 -10.44
C GLU A 74 -2.99 25.51 -9.93
N ILE A 75 -3.02 25.78 -8.61
CA ILE A 75 -3.89 26.81 -8.01
C ILE A 75 -3.37 28.22 -8.31
N TYR A 76 -2.05 28.41 -8.37
CA TYR A 76 -1.43 29.73 -8.45
C TYR A 76 -0.47 29.90 -9.64
N LYS A 77 -0.15 28.82 -10.36
CA LYS A 77 0.61 28.85 -11.61
C LYS A 77 -0.28 28.47 -12.78
N THR A 78 0.15 28.85 -13.98
CA THR A 78 -0.46 28.39 -15.21
C THR A 78 -0.44 26.85 -15.27
N ARG A 79 -1.63 26.25 -15.42
CA ARG A 79 -1.79 24.81 -15.51
C ARG A 79 -1.25 24.29 -16.85
N ALA A 80 -0.65 23.11 -16.84
CA ALA A 80 -0.29 22.42 -18.09
C ALA A 80 -1.56 22.06 -18.90
N PRO A 81 -1.49 22.07 -20.25
CA PRO A 81 -2.64 21.70 -21.07
C PRO A 81 -3.01 20.23 -20.85
N LEU A 82 -4.30 19.97 -20.65
CA LEU A 82 -4.87 18.62 -20.60
C LEU A 82 -5.48 18.28 -21.96
N TYR A 83 -4.93 17.27 -22.63
CA TYR A 83 -5.41 16.81 -23.92
C TYR A 83 -6.34 15.61 -23.76
N THR A 84 -7.48 15.63 -24.44
CA THR A 84 -8.38 14.49 -24.56
C THR A 84 -8.53 14.13 -26.04
N MET A 85 -8.63 12.83 -26.34
CA MET A 85 -8.98 12.37 -27.69
C MET A 85 -10.50 12.26 -27.78
N SER A 86 -11.11 12.88 -28.79
CA SER A 86 -12.54 12.72 -29.05
C SER A 86 -12.87 11.27 -29.44
N GLY A 87 -14.05 10.79 -29.03
CA GLY A 87 -14.53 9.45 -29.40
C GLY A 87 -14.73 9.30 -30.91
N ARG A 88 -14.54 8.08 -31.43
CA ARG A 88 -14.80 7.78 -32.85
C ARG A 88 -16.31 7.80 -33.09
N HIS A 89 -16.77 8.60 -34.04
CA HIS A 89 -18.14 8.51 -34.55
C HIS A 89 -18.23 7.32 -35.52
N GLU A 90 -19.19 6.42 -35.33
CA GLU A 90 -19.48 5.36 -36.30
C GLU A 90 -19.81 6.02 -37.66
N GLY A 91 -18.98 5.77 -38.68
CA GLY A 91 -19.16 6.41 -39.99
C GLY A 91 -20.54 6.06 -40.54
N SER A 92 -21.33 7.07 -40.93
CA SER A 92 -22.61 6.82 -41.59
C SER A 92 -22.33 6.12 -42.92
N ARG A 93 -22.56 4.80 -42.95
CA ARG A 93 -22.39 4.01 -44.15
C ARG A 93 -23.49 4.42 -45.13
N LYS A 94 -23.11 5.15 -46.18
CA LYS A 94 -24.03 5.44 -47.29
C LYS A 94 -24.57 4.08 -47.81
N PRO A 95 -25.87 3.95 -48.11
CA PRO A 95 -26.38 2.73 -48.73
C PRO A 95 -25.57 2.47 -50.01
N GLY A 96 -24.96 1.28 -50.09
CA GLY A 96 -24.07 0.93 -51.19
C GLY A 96 -24.80 1.02 -52.53
N SER A 97 -24.16 1.62 -53.52
CA SER A 97 -24.59 1.47 -54.90
C SER A 97 -24.67 -0.02 -55.25
N PRO A 98 -25.65 -0.46 -56.06
CA PRO A 98 -25.71 -1.86 -56.49
C PRO A 98 -24.37 -2.30 -57.09
N GLY A 99 -24.00 -3.57 -56.89
CA GLY A 99 -22.81 -4.12 -57.53
C GLY A 99 -22.91 -4.04 -59.06
N PRO A 100 -21.79 -4.16 -59.80
CA PRO A 100 -21.78 -4.00 -61.26
C PRO A 100 -22.77 -4.92 -62.00
N ALA A 101 -23.02 -6.13 -61.47
CA ALA A 101 -23.98 -7.09 -62.02
C ALA A 101 -25.46 -6.82 -61.63
N ALA A 102 -25.72 -5.92 -60.69
CA ALA A 102 -27.07 -5.56 -60.23
C ALA A 102 -27.61 -4.28 -60.91
N TYR A 103 -26.83 -3.67 -61.81
CA TYR A 103 -27.32 -2.61 -62.68
C TYR A 103 -28.14 -3.22 -63.83
N LEU A 104 -29.46 -3.13 -63.75
CA LEU A 104 -30.37 -3.41 -64.87
C LEU A 104 -30.80 -2.07 -65.49
N PRO A 105 -30.24 -1.65 -66.64
CA PRO A 105 -30.71 -0.44 -67.30
C PRO A 105 -32.11 -0.69 -67.86
N LYS A 106 -33.10 0.05 -67.34
CA LYS A 106 -34.41 0.15 -68.01
C LYS A 106 -34.18 0.87 -69.33
N ILE A 107 -34.25 0.14 -70.45
CA ILE A 107 -34.28 0.73 -71.78
C ILE A 107 -35.67 1.36 -71.93
N GLY A 108 -35.80 2.61 -71.49
CA GLY A 108 -36.94 3.46 -71.84
C GLY A 108 -37.05 3.57 -73.36
N GLY A 109 -38.28 3.70 -73.85
CA GLY A 109 -38.65 3.55 -75.26
C GLY A 109 -37.80 4.32 -76.29
N HIS A 110 -37.89 3.82 -77.52
CA HIS A 110 -37.26 4.26 -78.76
C HIS A 110 -35.79 4.71 -78.66
N VAL A 111 -34.89 3.75 -78.85
CA VAL A 111 -33.46 4.04 -79.08
C VAL A 111 -33.30 4.49 -80.54
N PRO A 112 -32.90 5.75 -80.82
CA PRO A 112 -32.52 6.14 -82.17
C PRO A 112 -31.24 5.37 -82.54
N GLY A 113 -31.20 4.81 -83.74
CA GLY A 113 -30.17 3.87 -84.20
C GLY A 113 -28.75 4.27 -83.79
N GLY A 114 -28.04 3.34 -83.15
CA GLY A 114 -26.68 3.55 -82.66
C GLY A 114 -25.69 3.85 -83.80
N ILE A 115 -24.66 4.65 -83.47
CA ILE A 115 -23.59 5.04 -84.40
C ILE A 115 -22.66 3.85 -84.63
N SER A 116 -22.59 3.34 -85.86
CA SER A 116 -21.56 2.39 -86.30
C SER A 116 -20.65 3.08 -87.33
N PHE A 117 -19.33 2.95 -87.16
CA PHE A 117 -18.39 3.34 -88.21
C PHE A 117 -18.45 2.31 -89.33
N GLY A 118 -19.31 2.56 -90.32
CA GLY A 118 -19.13 1.99 -91.66
C GLY A 118 -20.14 0.95 -92.16
N ARG A 119 -21.20 0.56 -91.43
CA ARG A 119 -22.35 -0.18 -92.02
C ARG A 119 -23.66 0.08 -91.26
N ARG A 120 -24.71 0.50 -91.99
CA ARG A 120 -26.07 0.69 -91.46
C ARG A 120 -26.73 -0.68 -91.27
N CYS A 121 -27.02 -1.05 -90.03
CA CYS A 121 -27.80 -2.25 -89.71
C CYS A 121 -29.22 -1.81 -89.30
N ASP A 122 -30.06 -1.50 -90.29
CA ASP A 122 -31.49 -1.29 -90.07
C ASP A 122 -32.18 -2.65 -90.12
N ARG A 123 -32.36 -3.26 -88.94
CA ARG A 123 -33.45 -4.15 -88.52
C ARG A 123 -32.99 -4.91 -87.29
N GLN A 124 -33.53 -4.52 -86.14
CA GLN A 124 -33.65 -5.46 -85.02
C GLN A 124 -34.44 -6.67 -85.51
N PRO A 125 -34.05 -7.87 -85.08
CA PRO A 125 -34.84 -8.47 -84.02
C PRO A 125 -33.97 -9.00 -82.88
N TYR A 126 -34.38 -8.67 -81.67
CA TYR A 126 -34.10 -9.52 -80.52
C TYR A 126 -35.00 -10.76 -80.60
N VAL A 127 -34.49 -11.85 -80.02
CA VAL A 127 -35.02 -13.23 -79.86
C VAL A 127 -34.52 -14.25 -80.90
N THR A 128 -33.85 -15.30 -80.39
CA THR A 128 -33.44 -16.55 -81.07
C THR A 128 -33.79 -17.76 -80.19
N ALA A 129 -33.78 -18.95 -80.78
CA ALA A 129 -34.71 -20.08 -80.62
C ALA A 129 -34.92 -20.78 -79.25
N ASP A 130 -35.44 -20.11 -78.21
CA ASP A 130 -36.25 -20.76 -77.15
C ASP A 130 -37.49 -19.90 -76.80
N ASP A 131 -38.20 -19.46 -77.85
CA ASP A 131 -39.61 -19.08 -77.77
C ASP A 131 -40.46 -20.23 -77.15
N GLN A 132 -41.52 -19.87 -76.40
CA GLN A 132 -42.64 -20.73 -75.90
C GLN A 132 -42.33 -21.56 -74.62
N LEU A 133 -43.02 -21.51 -73.46
CA LEU A 133 -44.34 -21.07 -72.97
C LEU A 133 -44.27 -20.93 -71.42
N PRO A 134 -45.20 -20.22 -70.75
CA PRO A 134 -45.27 -20.20 -69.29
C PRO A 134 -45.78 -21.55 -68.75
N CYS A 135 -45.06 -22.17 -67.82
CA CYS A 135 -45.61 -23.24 -66.99
C CYS A 135 -46.40 -22.60 -65.84
N ILE A 136 -47.69 -22.86 -65.85
CA ILE A 136 -48.65 -22.61 -64.78
C ILE A 136 -48.38 -23.63 -63.66
N ASP A 137 -48.37 -23.16 -62.41
CA ASP A 137 -48.93 -23.86 -61.25
C ASP A 137 -49.65 -22.83 -60.38
#